data_AF-A0A7C5GCY4-F1
#
_entry.id   AF-A0A7C5GCY4-F1
#
_cell.length_a   1.000
_cell.length_b   1.000
_cell.length_c   1.000
_cell.angle_alpha   90.00
_cell.angle_beta   90.00
_cell.angle_gamma   90.00
#
_symmetry.space_group_name_H-M   'P 1'
#
loop_
_entity.id
_entity.type
_entity.pdbx_description
1 polymer ?
#
loop_
_entity_poly.entity_id
_entity_poly.type
_entity_poly.pdbx_seq_one_letter_code
_entity_poly.pdbx_strand_id
1 'polypeptide(L)'
;MADFHQNGNIAQFHNLRTRPPEEMIYELEAFAQTRRITLILPSLYSELEGEALPKILDELAKVRFLHRIIIGLDQADETQFRAARKFFARLPQPHVVLWNDSPRMKAIGARLDALGLAPMEPGKGKNVWTSIGYLIACADSAVMAIHDCDIVTYSSDMLARLVYPVAHPGFSYQLSKGYYARVGDGKLNGRVTRLLVSPLLIALKKVIGDRDYSEYLRAFRYPLSGEFAMRTAMLPDLRIPSDWGLEIGVLSEAWRNLSPQAVCQVEVA
;
A
#
# COMPACT_ATOMS: atom_id res chain seq x y z
N MET A 1 18.82 -18.09 12.62
CA MET A 1 18.17 -17.32 13.71
C MET A 1 17.34 -16.25 13.02
N ALA A 2 16.01 -16.27 13.15
CA ALA A 2 15.20 -15.16 12.64
C ALA A 2 15.51 -13.91 13.51
N ASP A 3 15.74 -12.78 12.86
CA ASP A 3 16.18 -11.55 13.51
C ASP A 3 14.99 -10.79 14.13
N PHE A 4 14.67 -11.14 15.38
CA PHE A 4 13.60 -10.55 16.20
C PHE A 4 14.07 -9.30 16.96
N HIS A 5 14.65 -8.35 16.23
CA HIS A 5 15.16 -7.11 16.80
C HIS A 5 14.17 -5.95 16.65
N GLN A 6 14.01 -5.16 17.72
CA GLN A 6 13.30 -3.87 17.72
C GLN A 6 14.32 -2.75 17.81
N ASN A 7 14.43 -1.93 16.76
CA ASN A 7 15.39 -0.81 16.72
C ASN A 7 14.97 0.40 17.58
N GLY A 8 13.80 0.35 18.24
CA GLY A 8 13.28 1.43 19.11
C GLY A 8 12.64 2.62 18.39
N ASN A 9 12.93 2.83 17.11
CA ASN A 9 12.43 3.99 16.35
C ASN A 9 11.01 3.80 15.80
N ILE A 10 10.64 2.58 15.40
CA ILE A 10 9.30 2.21 14.94
C ILE A 10 8.96 0.82 15.47
N ALA A 11 7.68 0.58 15.74
CA ALA A 11 7.23 -0.74 16.20
C ALA A 11 7.29 -1.74 15.04
N GLN A 12 7.85 -2.93 15.30
CA GLN A 12 7.90 -4.02 14.33
C GLN A 12 7.00 -5.20 14.76
N PHE A 13 6.05 -5.58 13.92
CA PHE A 13 5.20 -6.76 14.13
C PHE A 13 5.80 -7.96 13.39
N HIS A 14 6.41 -8.87 14.15
CA HIS A 14 7.00 -10.09 13.61
C HIS A 14 5.94 -11.17 13.36
N ASN A 15 6.15 -11.98 12.33
CA ASN A 15 5.35 -13.18 12.12
C ASN A 15 5.94 -14.36 12.90
N LEU A 16 5.57 -14.50 14.17
CA LEU A 16 6.04 -15.61 15.00
C LEU A 16 5.43 -16.97 14.62
N ARG A 17 4.42 -16.98 13.72
CA ARG A 17 3.69 -18.19 13.27
C ARG A 17 3.10 -19.01 14.43
N THR A 18 2.80 -18.35 15.54
CA THR A 18 2.24 -18.96 16.76
C THR A 18 0.72 -18.91 16.81
N ARG A 19 0.09 -18.07 15.98
CA ARG A 19 -1.37 -17.95 15.87
C ARG A 19 -1.82 -18.30 14.44
N PRO A 20 -2.94 -19.02 14.29
CA PRO A 20 -3.53 -19.29 12.99
C PRO A 20 -4.03 -17.98 12.35
N PRO A 21 -3.82 -17.76 11.04
CA PRO A 21 -4.29 -16.55 10.34
C PRO A 21 -5.80 -16.31 10.46
N GLU A 22 -6.58 -17.39 10.57
CA GLU A 22 -8.04 -17.37 10.68
C GLU A 22 -8.52 -16.59 11.90
N GLU A 23 -7.77 -16.62 13.01
CA GLU A 23 -8.10 -15.87 14.22
C GLU A 23 -8.00 -14.35 13.97
N MET A 24 -6.95 -13.92 13.27
CA MET A 24 -6.77 -12.53 12.88
C MET A 24 -7.85 -12.07 11.90
N ILE A 25 -8.21 -12.92 10.94
CA ILE A 25 -9.27 -12.65 9.97
C ILE A 25 -10.62 -12.50 10.69
N TYR A 26 -10.93 -13.37 11.65
CA TYR A 26 -12.16 -13.28 12.44
C TYR A 26 -12.27 -11.95 13.20
N GLU A 27 -11.19 -11.53 13.86
CA GLU A 27 -11.14 -10.23 14.53
C GLU A 27 -11.33 -9.07 13.54
N LEU A 28 -10.71 -9.14 12.36
CA LEU A 28 -10.86 -8.13 11.30
C LEU A 28 -12.29 -8.05 10.76
N GLU A 29 -12.98 -9.18 10.59
CA GLU A 29 -14.39 -9.22 10.19
C GLU A 29 -15.29 -8.51 11.22
N ALA A 30 -14.98 -8.65 12.51
CA ALA A 30 -15.66 -7.93 13.58
C ALA A 30 -15.33 -6.42 13.56
N PHE A 31 -14.05 -6.05 13.42
CA PHE A 31 -13.65 -4.64 13.35
C PHE A 31 -14.23 -3.94 12.13
N ALA A 32 -14.31 -4.61 10.99
CA ALA A 32 -14.82 -4.09 9.73
C ALA A 32 -16.28 -3.61 9.80
N GLN A 33 -17.07 -4.12 10.76
CA GLN A 33 -18.45 -3.67 11.00
C GLN A 33 -18.52 -2.18 11.40
N THR A 34 -17.49 -1.67 12.09
CA THR A 34 -17.42 -0.27 12.53
C THR A 34 -16.32 0.51 11.83
N ARG A 35 -15.28 -0.18 11.34
CA ARG A 35 -14.13 0.40 10.64
C ARG A 35 -14.02 -0.20 9.24
N ARG A 36 -14.79 0.34 8.31
CA ARG A 36 -14.78 -0.08 6.90
C ARG A 36 -13.36 -0.01 6.31
N ILE A 37 -12.90 -1.13 5.75
CA ILE A 37 -11.56 -1.30 5.20
C ILE A 37 -11.65 -1.31 3.67
N THR A 38 -10.91 -0.41 3.01
CA THR A 38 -10.84 -0.32 1.55
C THR A 38 -9.45 -0.68 1.05
N LEU A 39 -9.38 -1.57 0.06
CA LEU A 39 -8.14 -1.95 -0.61
C LEU A 39 -8.01 -1.21 -1.95
N ILE A 40 -6.84 -0.65 -2.22
CA ILE A 40 -6.48 -0.05 -3.50
C ILE A 40 -5.50 -0.99 -4.22
N LEU A 41 -5.79 -1.27 -5.49
CA LEU A 41 -4.98 -2.06 -6.40
C LEU A 41 -4.59 -1.18 -7.59
N PRO A 42 -3.44 -0.47 -7.54
CA PRO A 42 -2.93 0.25 -8.70
C PRO A 42 -2.39 -0.76 -9.71
N SER A 43 -2.91 -0.72 -10.94
CA SER A 43 -2.58 -1.70 -11.96
C SER A 43 -2.40 -1.10 -13.35
N LEU A 44 -1.47 -1.65 -14.10
CA LEU A 44 -1.37 -1.48 -15.55
C LEU A 44 -2.26 -2.52 -16.25
N TYR A 45 -2.84 -2.19 -17.41
CA TYR A 45 -3.59 -3.19 -18.18
C TYR A 45 -2.77 -4.46 -18.49
N SER A 46 -1.47 -4.33 -18.76
CA SER A 46 -0.58 -5.45 -19.03
C SER A 46 -0.46 -6.46 -17.87
N GLU A 47 -0.73 -6.05 -16.62
CA GLU A 47 -0.69 -6.95 -15.47
C GLU A 47 -1.89 -7.91 -15.43
N LEU A 48 -3.01 -7.55 -16.08
CA LEU A 48 -4.16 -8.44 -16.23
C LEU A 48 -3.84 -9.66 -17.11
N GLU A 49 -2.83 -9.54 -17.96
CA GLU A 49 -2.32 -10.62 -18.82
C GLU A 49 -1.28 -11.49 -18.10
N GLY A 50 -0.82 -11.08 -16.92
CA GLY A 50 0.15 -11.79 -16.11
C GLY A 50 -0.46 -12.87 -15.20
N GLU A 51 0.41 -13.68 -14.59
CA GLU A 51 -0.02 -14.79 -13.71
C GLU A 51 -0.34 -14.36 -12.26
N ALA A 52 0.18 -13.21 -11.83
CA ALA A 52 0.03 -12.75 -10.44
C ALA A 52 -1.41 -12.31 -10.15
N LEU A 53 -1.95 -11.40 -10.97
CA LEU A 53 -3.23 -10.76 -10.70
C LEU A 53 -4.42 -11.74 -10.62
N PRO A 54 -4.56 -12.76 -11.50
CA PRO A 54 -5.60 -13.77 -11.32
C PRO A 54 -5.55 -14.46 -9.94
N LYS A 55 -4.35 -14.83 -9.47
CA LYS A 55 -4.15 -15.45 -8.15
C LYS A 55 -4.49 -14.48 -7.01
N ILE A 56 -4.12 -13.21 -7.16
CA ILE A 56 -4.50 -12.15 -6.21
C ILE A 56 -6.02 -12.06 -6.10
N LEU A 57 -6.74 -12.06 -7.23
CA LEU A 57 -8.21 -12.01 -7.20
C LEU A 57 -8.83 -13.26 -6.57
N ASP A 58 -8.26 -14.45 -6.79
CA ASP A 58 -8.75 -15.69 -6.20
C ASP A 58 -8.56 -15.71 -4.67
N GLU A 59 -7.47 -15.13 -4.16
CA GLU A 59 -7.26 -14.91 -2.73
C GLU A 59 -8.18 -13.82 -2.16
N LEU A 60 -8.27 -12.68 -2.84
CA LEU A 60 -9.13 -11.58 -2.42
C LEU A 60 -10.60 -11.97 -2.41
N ALA A 61 -11.06 -12.86 -3.30
CA ALA A 61 -12.45 -13.34 -3.31
C ALA A 61 -12.85 -14.04 -2.00
N LYS A 62 -11.88 -14.52 -1.21
CA LYS A 62 -12.10 -15.15 0.09
C LYS A 62 -12.20 -14.14 1.24
N VAL A 63 -11.78 -12.89 1.01
CA VAL A 63 -11.65 -11.86 2.06
C VAL A 63 -13.00 -11.18 2.32
N ARG A 64 -13.57 -11.39 3.51
CA ARG A 64 -14.91 -10.87 3.84
C ARG A 64 -14.91 -9.56 4.63
N PHE A 65 -13.78 -9.15 5.19
CA PHE A 65 -13.65 -7.91 5.96
C PHE A 65 -13.49 -6.65 5.10
N LEU A 66 -13.34 -6.79 3.77
CA LEU A 66 -13.22 -5.65 2.86
C LEU A 66 -14.58 -5.03 2.57
N HIS A 67 -14.67 -3.72 2.83
CA HIS A 67 -15.81 -2.88 2.43
C HIS A 67 -15.82 -2.62 0.93
N ARG A 68 -14.64 -2.33 0.35
CA ARG A 68 -14.48 -2.02 -1.07
C ARG A 68 -13.09 -2.36 -1.59
N ILE A 69 -13.03 -2.68 -2.88
CA ILE A 69 -11.78 -2.72 -3.65
C ILE A 69 -11.81 -1.62 -4.73
N ILE A 70 -10.81 -0.74 -4.75
CA ILE A 70 -10.61 0.28 -5.77
C ILE A 70 -9.47 -0.17 -6.66
N ILE A 71 -9.75 -0.42 -7.92
CA ILE A 71 -8.74 -0.75 -8.92
C ILE A 71 -8.45 0.52 -9.73
N GLY A 72 -7.24 1.03 -9.64
CA GLY A 72 -6.79 2.12 -10.49
C GLY A 72 -6.10 1.56 -11.73
N LEU A 73 -6.71 1.72 -12.90
CA LEU A 73 -6.26 1.13 -14.16
C LEU A 73 -5.61 2.18 -15.05
N ASP A 74 -4.32 2.00 -15.32
CA ASP A 74 -3.51 2.80 -16.24
C ASP A 74 -3.23 2.06 -17.55
N GLN A 75 -2.88 2.82 -18.59
CA GLN A 75 -2.45 2.34 -19.90
C GLN A 75 -3.44 1.37 -20.56
N ALA A 76 -4.73 1.70 -20.44
CA ALA A 76 -5.81 0.99 -21.12
C ALA A 76 -6.49 1.88 -22.16
N ASP A 77 -6.94 1.29 -23.27
CA ASP A 77 -7.96 1.87 -24.14
C ASP A 77 -9.39 1.50 -23.68
N GLU A 78 -10.42 1.96 -24.40
CA GLU A 78 -11.81 1.69 -24.02
C GLU A 78 -12.19 0.20 -24.08
N THR A 79 -11.66 -0.53 -25.05
CA THR A 79 -11.92 -1.97 -25.22
C THR A 79 -11.26 -2.74 -24.10
N GLN A 80 -10.00 -2.42 -23.81
CA GLN A 80 -9.21 -2.94 -22.70
C GLN A 80 -9.88 -2.62 -21.35
N PHE A 81 -10.38 -1.41 -21.15
CA PHE A 81 -11.14 -1.06 -19.94
C PHE A 81 -12.40 -1.92 -19.77
N ARG A 82 -13.16 -2.14 -20.84
CA ARG A 82 -14.34 -3.03 -20.80
C ARG A 82 -13.95 -4.48 -20.48
N ALA A 83 -12.82 -4.95 -20.99
CA ALA A 83 -12.26 -6.26 -20.65
C ALA A 83 -11.84 -6.31 -19.17
N ALA A 84 -11.14 -5.29 -18.68
CA ALA A 84 -10.74 -5.17 -17.28
C ALA A 84 -11.95 -5.21 -16.33
N ARG A 85 -13.04 -4.50 -16.65
CA ARG A 85 -14.28 -4.58 -15.87
C ARG A 85 -14.84 -5.99 -15.77
N LYS A 86 -14.80 -6.77 -16.86
CA LYS A 86 -15.22 -8.18 -16.84
C LYS A 86 -14.25 -9.04 -16.03
N PHE A 87 -12.96 -8.77 -16.14
CA PHE A 87 -11.92 -9.48 -15.41
C PHE A 87 -12.08 -9.33 -13.88
N PHE A 88 -12.30 -8.11 -13.39
CA PHE A 88 -12.48 -7.84 -11.96
C PHE A 88 -13.88 -8.21 -11.43
N ALA A 89 -14.87 -8.45 -12.30
CA ALA A 89 -16.23 -8.82 -11.89
C ALA A 89 -16.33 -10.16 -11.12
N ARG A 90 -15.25 -10.95 -11.08
CA ARG A 90 -15.15 -12.16 -10.24
C ARG A 90 -15.06 -11.84 -8.74
N LEU A 91 -14.71 -10.62 -8.36
CA LEU A 91 -14.63 -10.21 -6.96
C LEU A 91 -16.06 -10.11 -6.38
N PRO A 92 -16.39 -10.84 -5.30
CA PRO A 92 -17.70 -10.78 -4.68
C PRO A 92 -17.93 -9.47 -3.90
N GLN A 93 -16.87 -8.76 -3.54
CA GLN A 93 -16.96 -7.48 -2.83
C GLN A 93 -17.35 -6.34 -3.77
N PRO A 94 -17.98 -5.27 -3.25
CA PRO A 94 -18.11 -4.02 -3.98
C PRO A 94 -16.75 -3.55 -4.50
N HIS A 95 -16.64 -3.35 -5.81
CA HIS A 95 -15.42 -2.89 -6.43
C HIS A 95 -15.67 -1.87 -7.52
N VAL A 96 -14.67 -1.03 -7.77
CA VAL A 96 -14.68 -0.01 -8.83
C VAL A 96 -13.39 -0.10 -9.63
N VAL A 97 -13.50 0.04 -10.94
CA VAL A 97 -12.33 0.16 -11.83
C VAL A 97 -12.28 1.60 -12.32
N LEU A 98 -11.28 2.35 -11.85
CA LEU A 98 -11.00 3.73 -12.25
C LEU A 98 -10.07 3.72 -13.46
N TRP A 99 -10.60 4.01 -14.65
CA TRP A 99 -9.79 4.15 -15.86
C TRP A 99 -9.16 5.54 -15.92
N ASN A 100 -7.90 5.63 -15.47
CA ASN A 100 -7.20 6.90 -15.31
C ASN A 100 -6.96 7.61 -16.65
N ASP A 101 -6.81 6.85 -17.74
CA ASP A 101 -6.65 7.39 -19.10
C ASP A 101 -7.97 7.70 -19.83
N SER A 102 -9.11 7.47 -19.18
CA SER A 102 -10.42 7.76 -19.77
C SER A 102 -10.60 9.25 -20.07
N PRO A 103 -11.41 9.62 -21.08
CA PRO A 103 -11.70 11.03 -21.37
C PRO A 103 -12.23 11.82 -20.16
N ARG A 104 -13.05 11.17 -19.31
CA ARG A 104 -13.61 11.80 -18.10
C ARG A 104 -12.55 12.03 -17.03
N MET A 105 -11.66 11.07 -16.81
CA MET A 105 -10.57 11.22 -15.84
C MET A 105 -9.53 12.24 -16.32
N LYS A 106 -9.22 12.27 -17.62
CA LYS A 106 -8.38 13.32 -18.23
C LYS A 106 -8.98 14.72 -18.06
N ALA A 107 -10.30 14.87 -18.22
CA ALA A 107 -10.97 16.14 -17.98
C ALA A 107 -10.91 16.58 -16.50
N ILE A 108 -11.04 15.65 -15.55
CA ILE A 108 -10.82 15.93 -14.12
C ILE A 108 -9.36 16.34 -13.88
N GLY A 109 -8.40 15.62 -14.47
CA GLY A 109 -6.98 15.93 -14.39
C GLY A 109 -6.67 17.35 -14.88
N ALA A 110 -7.21 17.76 -16.04
CA ALA A 110 -7.03 19.11 -16.57
C ALA A 110 -7.61 20.20 -15.65
N ARG A 111 -8.75 19.93 -14.98
CA ARG A 111 -9.31 20.86 -13.98
C ARG A 111 -8.42 21.00 -12.75
N LEU A 112 -7.85 19.89 -12.28
CA LEU A 112 -6.93 19.89 -11.14
C LEU A 112 -5.60 20.56 -11.48
N ASP A 113 -5.13 20.39 -12.71
CA ASP A 113 -3.90 21.02 -13.23
C ASP A 113 -4.04 22.54 -13.28
N ALA A 114 -5.18 23.04 -13.78
CA ALA A 114 -5.51 24.46 -13.76
C ALA A 114 -5.57 25.07 -12.34
N LEU A 115 -5.76 24.25 -11.31
CA LEU A 115 -5.75 24.65 -9.90
C LEU A 115 -4.40 24.44 -9.22
N GLY A 116 -3.39 23.92 -9.92
CA GLY A 116 -2.09 23.56 -9.36
C GLY A 116 -2.13 22.37 -8.39
N LEU A 117 -3.14 21.52 -8.50
CA LEU A 117 -3.37 20.37 -7.62
C LEU A 117 -3.07 19.01 -8.28
N ALA A 118 -2.95 18.97 -9.62
CA ALA A 118 -2.75 17.70 -10.32
C ALA A 118 -1.35 17.11 -10.10
N PRO A 119 -1.23 15.78 -10.00
CA PRO A 119 0.04 15.07 -10.13
C PRO A 119 0.75 15.44 -11.44
N MET A 120 1.98 15.95 -11.34
CA MET A 120 2.76 16.40 -12.49
C MET A 120 3.32 15.23 -13.31
N GLU A 121 3.83 14.20 -12.63
CA GLU A 121 4.50 13.07 -13.27
C GLU A 121 3.55 11.88 -13.46
N PRO A 122 3.63 11.17 -14.60
CA PRO A 122 2.93 9.89 -14.77
C PRO A 122 3.58 8.78 -13.93
N GLY A 123 2.81 7.75 -13.61
CA GLY A 123 3.30 6.54 -12.94
C GLY A 123 2.39 6.06 -11.82
N LYS A 124 2.86 5.04 -11.09
CA LYS A 124 2.14 4.40 -9.99
C LYS A 124 1.69 5.40 -8.91
N GLY A 125 2.50 6.41 -8.60
CA GLY A 125 2.15 7.45 -7.65
C GLY A 125 0.89 8.24 -8.05
N LYS A 126 0.78 8.64 -9.33
CA LYS A 126 -0.42 9.31 -9.88
C LYS A 126 -1.67 8.42 -9.83
N ASN A 127 -1.51 7.13 -10.10
CA ASN A 127 -2.59 6.15 -10.01
C ASN A 127 -3.11 6.03 -8.58
N VAL A 128 -2.20 5.82 -7.63
CA VAL A 128 -2.51 5.76 -6.19
C VAL A 128 -3.14 7.07 -5.72
N TRP A 129 -2.58 8.22 -6.10
CA TRP A 129 -3.12 9.55 -5.77
C TRP A 129 -4.58 9.70 -6.24
N THR A 130 -4.87 9.28 -7.47
CA THR A 130 -6.22 9.35 -8.05
C THR A 130 -7.19 8.41 -7.32
N SER A 131 -6.73 7.20 -6.99
CA SER A 131 -7.50 6.22 -6.23
C SER A 131 -7.80 6.69 -4.81
N ILE A 132 -6.85 7.37 -4.16
CA ILE A 132 -7.03 8.00 -2.85
C ILE A 132 -8.02 9.17 -2.94
N GLY A 133 -7.93 10.02 -3.96
CA GLY A 133 -8.90 11.09 -4.20
C GLY A 133 -10.32 10.56 -4.32
N TYR A 134 -10.52 9.46 -5.06
CA TYR A 134 -11.81 8.77 -5.13
C TYR A 134 -12.26 8.24 -3.76
N LEU A 135 -11.35 7.60 -3.01
CA LEU A 135 -11.64 7.08 -1.67
C LEU A 135 -12.08 8.19 -0.70
N ILE A 136 -11.34 9.30 -0.65
CA ILE A 136 -11.66 10.47 0.17
C ILE A 136 -13.05 11.01 -0.23
N ALA A 137 -13.32 11.14 -1.52
CA ALA A 137 -14.61 11.62 -2.02
C ALA A 137 -15.79 10.70 -1.64
N CYS A 138 -15.55 9.39 -1.45
CA CYS A 138 -16.58 8.46 -0.98
C CYS A 138 -16.91 8.65 0.52
N ALA A 139 -15.96 9.16 1.31
CA ALA A 139 -16.10 9.46 2.74
C ALA A 139 -16.71 8.32 3.59
N ASP A 140 -16.42 7.07 3.24
CA ASP A 140 -17.10 5.90 3.82
C ASP A 140 -16.14 4.82 4.33
N SER A 141 -14.84 5.09 4.35
CA SER A 141 -13.79 4.15 4.74
C SER A 141 -13.05 4.69 5.96
N ALA A 142 -12.72 3.82 6.91
CA ALA A 142 -11.93 4.15 8.10
C ALA A 142 -10.45 3.76 7.94
N VAL A 143 -10.19 2.71 7.15
CA VAL A 143 -8.85 2.19 6.85
C VAL A 143 -8.71 2.03 5.35
N MET A 144 -7.54 2.38 4.83
CA MET A 144 -7.11 2.12 3.46
C MET A 144 -5.86 1.24 3.46
N ALA A 145 -5.77 0.31 2.51
CA ALA A 145 -4.55 -0.42 2.21
C ALA A 145 -4.24 -0.36 0.71
N ILE A 146 -2.96 -0.49 0.36
CA ILE A 146 -2.47 -0.63 -1.01
C ILE A 146 -1.64 -1.91 -1.10
N HIS A 147 -1.87 -2.69 -2.15
CA HIS A 147 -1.05 -3.84 -2.53
C HIS A 147 -0.64 -3.76 -4.00
N ASP A 148 0.56 -4.24 -4.31
CA ASP A 148 1.02 -4.37 -5.68
C ASP A 148 0.30 -5.51 -6.40
N CYS A 149 0.04 -5.32 -7.70
CA CYS A 149 -0.66 -6.29 -8.55
C CYS A 149 0.26 -7.35 -9.16
N ASP A 150 1.56 -7.32 -8.87
CA ASP A 150 2.59 -8.20 -9.44
C ASP A 150 3.10 -9.27 -8.45
N ILE A 151 2.44 -9.42 -7.29
CA ILE A 151 2.85 -10.37 -6.25
C ILE A 151 2.40 -11.79 -6.63
N VAL A 152 3.33 -12.58 -7.18
CA VAL A 152 3.06 -13.98 -7.60
C VAL A 152 2.73 -14.91 -6.43
N THR A 153 3.28 -14.64 -5.24
CA THR A 153 3.10 -15.46 -4.02
C THR A 153 2.06 -14.86 -3.08
N TYR A 154 1.08 -14.14 -3.63
CA TYR A 154 0.09 -13.45 -2.82
C TYR A 154 -0.73 -14.41 -1.95
N SER A 155 -0.93 -14.03 -0.70
CA SER A 155 -1.86 -14.67 0.23
C SER A 155 -2.74 -13.61 0.86
N SER A 156 -4.02 -13.92 1.06
CA SER A 156 -4.94 -13.07 1.82
C SER A 156 -4.43 -12.71 3.24
N ASP A 157 -3.56 -13.55 3.82
CA ASP A 157 -2.88 -13.28 5.09
C ASP A 157 -2.00 -12.03 5.04
N MET A 158 -1.39 -11.73 3.89
CA MET A 158 -0.55 -10.53 3.72
C MET A 158 -1.40 -9.29 3.98
N LEU A 159 -2.62 -9.27 3.44
CA LEU A 159 -3.56 -8.17 3.62
C LEU A 159 -4.04 -8.09 5.07
N ALA A 160 -4.44 -9.21 5.64
CA ALA A 160 -4.91 -9.27 7.03
C ALA A 160 -3.85 -8.70 7.99
N ARG A 161 -2.60 -9.16 7.87
CA ARG A 161 -1.47 -8.68 8.66
C ARG A 161 -1.21 -7.20 8.47
N LEU A 162 -1.26 -6.72 7.22
CA LEU A 162 -0.98 -5.33 6.90
C LEU A 162 -2.01 -4.38 7.54
N VAL A 163 -3.30 -4.71 7.45
CA VAL A 163 -4.38 -3.84 7.95
C VAL A 163 -4.59 -3.95 9.45
N TYR A 164 -4.23 -5.08 10.06
CA TYR A 164 -4.54 -5.36 11.45
C TYR A 164 -4.11 -4.25 12.42
N PRO A 165 -2.86 -3.70 12.36
CA PRO A 165 -2.46 -2.69 13.33
C PRO A 165 -3.27 -1.39 13.27
N VAL A 166 -3.75 -1.02 12.08
CA VAL A 166 -4.50 0.22 11.86
C VAL A 166 -6.02 0.01 12.03
N ALA A 167 -6.50 -1.21 11.81
CA ALA A 167 -7.89 -1.61 12.02
C ALA A 167 -8.22 -1.87 13.50
N HIS A 168 -7.30 -2.49 14.25
CA HIS A 168 -7.53 -2.87 15.64
C HIS A 168 -7.89 -1.65 16.52
N PRO A 169 -9.01 -1.67 17.28
CA PRO A 169 -9.51 -0.53 18.02
C PRO A 169 -8.62 -0.14 19.21
N GLY A 170 -7.96 -1.13 19.83
CA GLY A 170 -7.06 -0.90 20.96
C GLY A 170 -5.66 -0.41 20.56
N PHE A 171 -5.35 -0.28 19.27
CA PHE A 171 -4.04 0.18 18.81
C PHE A 171 -4.09 1.64 18.35
N SER A 172 -2.99 2.36 18.58
CA SER A 172 -2.83 3.78 18.23
C SER A 172 -2.17 4.01 16.86
N TYR A 173 -1.83 2.94 16.12
CA TYR A 173 -1.17 3.06 14.83
C TYR A 173 -2.05 3.73 13.79
N GLN A 174 -1.43 4.64 13.03
CA GLN A 174 -2.01 5.37 11.92
C GLN A 174 -1.46 4.88 10.58
N LEU A 175 -0.21 4.39 10.55
CA LEU A 175 0.45 3.81 9.38
C LEU A 175 1.04 2.44 9.73
N SER A 176 0.80 1.46 8.86
CA SER A 176 1.36 0.12 8.87
C SER A 176 2.07 -0.14 7.55
N LYS A 177 3.39 -0.34 7.58
CA LYS A 177 4.22 -0.61 6.40
C LYS A 177 4.52 -2.11 6.29
N GLY A 178 4.21 -2.72 5.16
CA GLY A 178 4.55 -4.12 4.92
C GLY A 178 6.05 -4.31 4.75
N TYR A 179 6.56 -5.44 5.21
CA TYR A 179 7.89 -5.92 4.87
C TYR A 179 7.90 -7.44 4.78
N TYR A 180 8.72 -7.98 3.88
CA TYR A 180 8.91 -9.41 3.72
C TYR A 180 10.18 -9.67 2.90
N ALA A 181 10.82 -10.81 3.15
CA ALA A 181 12.00 -11.20 2.41
C ALA A 181 11.59 -11.65 1.00
N ARG A 182 11.96 -10.87 -0.02
CA ARG A 182 11.75 -11.27 -1.41
C ARG A 182 12.87 -12.23 -1.85
N VAL A 183 12.65 -13.54 -1.68
CA VAL A 183 13.56 -14.61 -2.13
C VAL A 183 12.83 -15.46 -3.17
N GLY A 184 13.44 -15.64 -4.35
CA GLY A 184 12.85 -16.41 -5.44
C GLY A 184 13.91 -16.80 -6.48
N ASP A 185 13.76 -17.98 -7.11
CA ASP A 185 14.66 -18.51 -8.14
C ASP A 185 16.14 -18.50 -7.75
N GLY A 186 16.44 -18.81 -6.49
CA GLY A 186 17.81 -18.79 -5.95
C GLY A 186 18.43 -17.39 -5.83
N LYS A 187 17.63 -16.33 -6.00
CA LYS A 187 18.07 -14.93 -5.96
C LYS A 187 17.41 -14.15 -4.82
N LEU A 188 18.15 -13.18 -4.30
CA LEU A 188 17.65 -12.18 -3.35
C LEU A 188 17.19 -10.94 -4.12
N ASN A 189 15.91 -10.61 -4.04
CA ASN A 189 15.33 -9.41 -4.63
C ASN A 189 15.51 -8.18 -3.72
N GLY A 190 14.95 -7.03 -4.12
CA GLY A 190 15.12 -5.76 -3.38
C GLY A 190 16.46 -5.08 -3.62
N ARG A 191 17.03 -5.24 -4.83
CA ARG A 191 18.33 -4.67 -5.24
C ARG A 191 18.44 -3.18 -4.96
N VAL A 192 17.41 -2.39 -5.29
CA VAL A 192 17.41 -0.94 -5.07
C VAL A 192 17.53 -0.61 -3.58
N THR A 193 16.73 -1.26 -2.72
CA THR A 193 16.84 -1.08 -1.27
C THR A 193 18.24 -1.44 -0.77
N ARG A 194 18.75 -2.61 -1.16
CA ARG A 194 20.01 -3.17 -0.62
C ARG A 194 21.28 -2.50 -1.14
N LEU A 195 21.28 -2.12 -2.42
CA LEU A 195 22.49 -1.64 -3.11
C LEU A 195 22.51 -0.13 -3.30
N LEU A 196 21.36 0.55 -3.17
CA LEU A 196 21.27 2.01 -3.29
C LEU A 196 20.76 2.65 -2.00
N VAL A 197 19.53 2.37 -1.56
CA VAL A 197 18.91 3.12 -0.45
C VAL A 197 19.64 2.93 0.86
N SER A 198 19.87 1.69 1.30
CA SER A 198 20.54 1.45 2.59
C SER A 198 21.99 1.97 2.58
N PRO A 199 22.82 1.72 1.55
CA PRO A 199 24.15 2.32 1.45
C PRO A 199 24.12 3.85 1.40
N LEU A 200 23.16 4.44 0.69
CA LEU A 200 23.00 5.90 0.59
C LEU A 200 22.67 6.51 1.96
N LEU A 201 21.73 5.93 2.71
CA LEU A 201 21.39 6.41 4.05
C LEU A 201 22.58 6.30 5.01
N ILE A 202 23.39 5.24 4.92
CA ILE A 202 24.63 5.09 5.69
C ILE A 202 25.66 6.14 5.27
N ALA A 203 25.83 6.38 3.98
CA ALA A 203 26.76 7.38 3.46
C ALA A 203 26.36 8.80 3.89
N LEU A 204 25.07 9.14 3.79
CA LEU A 204 24.53 10.41 4.26
C LEU A 204 24.83 10.60 5.75
N LYS A 205 24.54 9.60 6.60
CA LYS A 205 24.88 9.67 8.03
C LYS A 205 26.36 9.96 8.28
N LYS A 206 27.25 9.33 7.50
CA LYS A 206 28.72 9.54 7.63
C LYS A 206 29.16 10.94 7.21
N VAL A 207 28.51 11.54 6.20
CA VAL A 207 28.93 12.83 5.62
C VAL A 207 28.29 14.01 6.34
N ILE A 208 26.98 13.95 6.63
CA ILE A 208 26.22 15.09 7.18
C ILE A 208 25.84 14.92 8.66
N GLY A 209 26.31 13.84 9.31
CA GLY A 209 26.08 13.53 10.71
C GLY A 209 24.77 12.80 10.98
N ASP A 210 24.49 12.54 12.26
CA ASP A 210 23.26 11.87 12.67
C ASP A 210 22.05 12.80 12.52
N ARG A 211 20.99 12.28 11.90
CA ARG A 211 19.75 13.02 11.63
C ARG A 211 18.57 12.10 11.89
N ASP A 212 17.64 12.54 12.72
CA ASP A 212 16.46 11.77 13.12
C ASP A 212 15.68 11.21 11.92
N TYR A 213 15.52 12.01 10.86
CA TYR A 213 14.86 11.56 9.64
C TYR A 213 15.59 10.40 8.95
N SER A 214 16.93 10.44 8.91
CA SER A 214 17.71 9.36 8.30
C SER A 214 17.66 8.08 9.14
N GLU A 215 17.67 8.19 10.46
CA GLU A 215 17.50 7.05 11.37
C GLU A 215 16.10 6.47 11.30
N TYR A 216 15.08 7.32 11.15
CA TYR A 216 13.71 6.90 10.92
C TYR A 216 13.59 6.06 9.64
N LEU A 217 14.10 6.55 8.50
CA LEU A 217 14.07 5.79 7.24
C LEU A 217 14.84 4.46 7.35
N ARG A 218 15.97 4.46 8.06
CA ARG A 218 16.78 3.26 8.29
C ARG A 218 16.10 2.23 9.21
N ALA A 219 15.11 2.65 10.00
CA ALA A 219 14.40 1.75 10.89
C ALA A 219 13.49 0.76 10.14
N PHE A 220 13.06 1.11 8.92
CA PHE A 220 12.28 0.22 8.06
C PHE A 220 13.20 -0.81 7.39
N ARG A 221 12.82 -2.09 7.46
CA ARG A 221 13.56 -3.16 6.79
C ARG A 221 13.47 -3.07 5.27
N TYR A 222 12.30 -2.70 4.77
CA TYR A 222 12.01 -2.55 3.34
C TYR A 222 11.24 -1.24 3.08
N PRO A 223 11.91 -0.07 3.16
CA PRO A 223 11.25 1.23 3.02
C PRO A 223 10.56 1.42 1.65
N LEU A 224 11.04 0.70 0.63
CA LEU A 224 10.49 0.69 -0.74
C LEU A 224 9.43 -0.40 -1.00
N SER A 225 8.92 -1.09 0.02
CA SER A 225 7.78 -2.02 -0.19
C SER A 225 6.54 -1.23 -0.62
N GLY A 226 5.83 -1.70 -1.65
CA GLY A 226 4.61 -1.06 -2.15
C GLY A 226 3.42 -1.20 -1.19
N GLU A 227 3.51 -2.17 -0.29
CA GLU A 227 2.43 -2.56 0.62
C GLU A 227 2.40 -1.67 1.86
N PHE A 228 1.31 -0.91 2.03
CA PHE A 228 1.06 -0.16 3.26
C PHE A 228 -0.43 0.00 3.53
N ALA A 229 -0.79 0.17 4.80
CA ALA A 229 -2.13 0.50 5.24
C ALA A 229 -2.12 1.71 6.18
N MET A 230 -3.17 2.51 6.13
CA MET A 230 -3.31 3.70 6.97
C MET A 230 -4.76 3.97 7.33
N ARG A 231 -4.96 4.70 8.43
CA ARG A 231 -6.29 5.26 8.74
C ARG A 231 -6.61 6.37 7.75
N THR A 232 -7.85 6.51 7.35
CA THR A 232 -8.22 7.44 6.27
C THR A 232 -8.22 8.91 6.68
N ALA A 233 -8.33 9.19 7.99
CA ALA A 233 -8.39 10.54 8.53
C ALA A 233 -7.17 11.42 8.19
N MET A 234 -6.00 10.81 7.96
CA MET A 234 -4.75 11.51 7.60
C MET A 234 -4.54 11.69 6.09
N LEU A 235 -5.39 11.07 5.24
CA LEU A 235 -5.22 11.12 3.79
C LEU A 235 -5.28 12.53 3.20
N PRO A 236 -6.15 13.45 3.65
CA PRO A 236 -6.20 14.80 3.10
C PRO A 236 -4.90 15.60 3.32
N ASP A 237 -4.14 15.29 4.37
CA ASP A 237 -2.90 15.98 4.72
C ASP A 237 -1.66 15.34 4.08
N LEU A 238 -1.81 14.19 3.43
CA LEU A 238 -0.70 13.40 2.88
C LEU A 238 -0.27 13.94 1.51
N ARG A 239 0.91 14.55 1.44
CA ARG A 239 1.52 14.97 0.16
C ARG A 239 2.18 13.78 -0.53
N ILE A 240 1.38 12.99 -1.21
CA ILE A 240 1.83 11.81 -1.92
C ILE A 240 2.63 12.21 -3.17
N PRO A 241 3.90 11.79 -3.33
CA PRO A 241 4.62 11.97 -4.57
C PRO A 241 3.93 11.22 -5.71
N SER A 242 3.83 11.86 -6.87
CA SER A 242 3.21 11.27 -8.05
C SER A 242 4.12 10.27 -8.79
N ASP A 243 5.39 10.21 -8.43
CA ASP A 243 6.45 9.47 -9.11
C ASP A 243 6.81 8.15 -8.39
N TRP A 244 7.95 7.56 -8.76
CA TRP A 244 8.54 6.37 -8.14
C TRP A 244 9.03 6.60 -6.70
N GLY A 245 8.94 7.84 -6.19
CA GLY A 245 9.22 8.19 -4.81
C GLY A 245 8.06 7.92 -3.86
N LEU A 246 6.92 7.40 -4.35
CA LEU A 246 5.71 7.11 -3.56
C LEU A 246 6.04 6.48 -2.19
N GLU A 247 6.80 5.40 -2.19
CA GLU A 247 7.04 4.62 -0.97
C GLU A 247 7.87 5.40 0.06
N ILE A 248 8.90 6.13 -0.37
CA ILE A 248 9.69 7.00 0.52
C ILE A 248 8.87 8.21 0.94
N GLY A 249 8.13 8.83 0.02
CA GLY A 249 7.35 10.02 0.31
C GLY A 249 6.24 9.78 1.32
N VAL A 250 5.56 8.63 1.27
CA VAL A 250 4.61 8.24 2.32
C VAL A 250 5.30 8.15 3.67
N LEU A 251 6.52 7.58 3.74
CA LEU A 251 7.28 7.56 4.98
C LEU A 251 7.72 8.96 5.42
N SER A 252 8.12 9.82 4.50
CA SER A 252 8.49 11.21 4.77
C SER A 252 7.32 12.04 5.30
N GLU A 253 6.12 11.84 4.73
CA GLU A 253 4.92 12.49 5.19
C GLU A 253 4.48 11.96 6.56
N ALA A 254 4.59 10.64 6.79
CA ALA A 254 4.37 10.07 8.11
C ALA A 254 5.35 10.65 9.15
N TRP A 255 6.63 10.81 8.79
CA TRP A 255 7.61 11.46 9.67
C TRP A 255 7.25 12.92 9.99
N ARG A 256 6.71 13.67 9.02
CA ARG A 256 6.31 15.07 9.21
C ARG A 256 5.04 15.21 10.05
N ASN A 257 4.09 14.30 9.89
CA ASN A 257 2.72 14.48 10.37
C ASN A 257 2.34 13.55 11.53
N LEU A 258 3.14 12.51 11.83
CA LEU A 258 2.84 11.51 12.85
C LEU A 258 3.96 11.39 13.89
N SER A 259 3.58 11.04 15.12
CA SER A 259 4.54 10.52 16.09
C SER A 259 5.12 9.19 15.59
N PRO A 260 6.42 8.90 15.83
CA PRO A 260 6.99 7.59 15.55
C PRO A 260 6.22 6.42 16.20
N GLN A 261 5.55 6.64 17.34
CA GLN A 261 4.72 5.62 18.01
C GLN A 261 3.41 5.30 17.25
N ALA A 262 3.00 6.17 16.32
CA ALA A 262 1.86 5.96 15.46
C ALA A 262 2.21 5.22 14.16
N VAL A 263 3.48 4.85 13.97
CA VAL A 263 3.97 4.15 12.78
C VAL A 263 4.52 2.78 13.16
N CYS A 264 4.10 1.76 12.43
CA CYS A 264 4.64 0.41 12.56
C CYS A 264 5.04 -0.18 11.21
N GLN A 265 5.85 -1.23 11.27
CA GLN A 265 6.11 -2.13 10.14
C GLN A 265 5.68 -3.55 10.49
N VAL A 266 5.18 -4.31 9.52
CA VAL A 266 4.61 -5.65 9.73
C VAL A 266 5.21 -6.66 8.77
N GLU A 267 5.61 -7.82 9.29
CA GLU A 267 5.99 -8.98 8.48
C GLU A 267 4.74 -9.57 7.83
N VAL A 268 4.57 -9.33 6.53
CA VAL A 268 3.36 -9.77 5.80
C VAL A 268 3.52 -11.16 5.18
N ALA A 269 4.75 -11.63 4.94
CA ALA A 269 5.05 -12.96 4.38
C ALA A 269 6.35 -13.54 4.97
#